data_AF-A0A0F5JAH7-F1
#
_entry.id   AF-A0A0F5JAH7-F1
#
_cell.length_a   1.000
_cell.length_b   1.000
_cell.length_c   1.000
_cell.angle_alpha   90.00
_cell.angle_beta   90.00
_cell.angle_gamma   90.00
#
_symmetry.space_group_name_H-M   'P 1'
#
loop_
_entity.id
_entity.type
_entity.pdbx_description
1 polymer ?
#
loop_
_entity_poly.entity_id
_entity_poly.type
_entity_poly.pdbx_seq_one_letter_code
_entity_poly.pdbx_strand_id
1 'polypeptide(L)'
;MRFEEVIDNLYSNDDKLICETLNSGLHVSDCMIADNVVSTGFCCRIHTDTVFEVLYLISQQTVCYMQGFLSYRFPMGLSFKYNPDLRLENNYSYYNSGFFRPEEDYEKWYNSYDIESGKFNIVITKDLLNNSRSFVLDNNMEVSSFSVFKGQIEVKSYPLILENVPKLFKSRIFRTLIK
;
A
#
# COMPACT_ATOMS: atom_id res chain seq x y z
N MET A 1 12.89 -5.87 -2.46
CA MET A 1 13.07 -5.19 -1.17
C MET A 1 12.03 -5.76 -0.23
N ARG A 2 12.40 -6.24 0.96
CA ARG A 2 11.40 -6.84 1.87
C ARG A 2 10.48 -5.77 2.42
N PHE A 3 9.30 -6.17 2.89
CA PHE A 3 8.25 -5.23 3.30
C PHE A 3 8.73 -4.25 4.37
N GLU A 4 9.42 -4.72 5.42
CA GLU A 4 9.86 -3.85 6.51
C GLU A 4 10.82 -2.75 6.04
N GLU A 5 11.73 -3.08 5.12
CA GLU A 5 12.66 -2.12 4.52
C GLU A 5 11.92 -1.10 3.65
N VAL A 6 10.93 -1.56 2.87
CA VAL A 6 10.06 -0.68 2.08
C VAL A 6 9.34 0.32 2.98
N ILE A 7 8.69 -0.13 4.04
CA ILE A 7 7.89 0.77 4.89
C ILE A 7 8.81 1.71 5.69
N ASP A 8 9.96 1.23 6.18
CA ASP A 8 10.97 2.07 6.82
C ASP A 8 11.42 3.22 5.89
N ASN A 9 11.68 2.92 4.62
CA ASN A 9 12.12 3.90 3.65
C ASN A 9 11.01 4.88 3.25
N LEU A 10 9.79 4.38 3.00
CA LEU A 10 8.65 5.23 2.63
C LEU A 10 8.26 6.19 3.75
N TYR A 11 8.35 5.77 5.01
CA TYR A 11 8.03 6.60 6.18
C TYR A 11 9.25 7.33 6.75
N SER A 12 10.36 7.40 6.00
CA SER A 12 11.54 8.17 6.36
C SER A 12 11.30 9.68 6.18
N ASN A 13 12.08 10.50 6.88
CA ASN A 13 12.15 11.94 6.63
C ASN A 13 13.16 12.30 5.51
N ASP A 14 13.84 11.31 4.93
CA ASP A 14 14.77 11.48 3.82
C ASP A 14 14.08 11.26 2.47
N ASP A 15 13.78 12.35 1.77
CA ASP A 15 13.18 12.34 0.43
C ASP A 15 13.99 11.50 -0.57
N LYS A 16 15.32 11.43 -0.43
CA LYS A 16 16.17 10.62 -1.31
C LYS A 16 15.89 9.14 -1.11
N LEU A 17 15.75 8.69 0.14
CA LEU A 17 15.47 7.30 0.48
C LEU A 17 14.07 6.86 0.02
N ILE A 18 13.06 7.73 0.24
CA ILE A 18 11.71 7.54 -0.32
C ILE A 18 11.81 7.37 -1.83
N CYS A 19 12.50 8.31 -2.49
CA CYS A 19 12.71 8.31 -3.92
C CYS A 19 13.38 7.02 -4.42
N GLU A 20 14.45 6.56 -3.77
CA GLU A 20 15.16 5.33 -4.15
C GLU A 20 14.25 4.11 -4.08
N THR A 21 13.44 4.01 -3.03
CA THR A 21 12.46 2.93 -2.89
C THR A 21 11.41 2.97 -3.99
N LEU A 22 10.84 4.13 -4.28
CA LEU A 22 9.87 4.29 -5.38
C LEU A 22 10.46 3.95 -6.76
N ASN A 23 11.72 4.33 -7.01
CA ASN A 23 12.41 4.02 -8.27
C ASN A 23 12.76 2.54 -8.43
N SER A 24 12.88 1.80 -7.33
CA SER A 24 13.09 0.35 -7.38
C SER A 24 11.82 -0.42 -7.74
N GLY A 25 10.66 0.23 -7.63
CA GLY A 25 9.36 -0.34 -7.92
C GLY A 25 8.90 -0.16 -9.37
N LEU A 26 7.64 -0.51 -9.60
CA LEU A 26 7.01 -0.54 -10.92
C LEU A 26 5.79 0.36 -10.97
N HIS A 27 5.55 1.02 -12.11
CA HIS A 27 4.21 1.54 -12.37
C HIS A 27 3.27 0.35 -12.60
N VAL A 28 2.00 0.46 -12.21
CA VAL A 28 1.00 -0.63 -12.35
C VAL A 28 0.87 -1.17 -13.79
N SER A 29 1.19 -0.36 -14.80
CA SER A 29 1.24 -0.78 -16.21
C SER A 29 2.35 -1.79 -16.51
N ASP A 30 3.41 -1.77 -15.71
CA ASP A 30 4.62 -2.57 -15.91
C ASP A 30 4.59 -3.85 -15.07
N CYS A 31 3.59 -3.99 -14.20
CA CYS A 31 3.28 -5.24 -13.51
C CYS A 31 2.70 -6.25 -14.52
N MET A 32 3.28 -7.44 -14.58
CA MET A 32 2.93 -8.48 -15.57
C MET A 32 2.52 -9.81 -14.95
N ILE A 33 2.65 -9.95 -13.63
CA ILE A 33 2.44 -11.20 -12.90
C ILE A 33 1.41 -10.93 -11.80
N ALA A 34 0.40 -11.79 -11.70
CA ALA A 34 -0.60 -11.73 -10.64
C ALA A 34 0.06 -11.88 -9.25
N ASP A 35 -0.47 -11.17 -8.26
CA ASP A 35 0.10 -11.19 -6.90
C ASP A 35 -0.96 -10.91 -5.83
N ASN A 36 -0.64 -11.31 -4.60
CA ASN A 36 -1.28 -10.76 -3.43
C ASN A 36 -0.63 -9.43 -3.10
N VAL A 37 -1.45 -8.48 -2.68
CA VAL A 37 -1.02 -7.09 -2.54
C VAL A 37 -1.48 -6.56 -1.20
N VAL A 38 -0.65 -5.71 -0.61
CA VAL A 38 -0.98 -4.99 0.61
C VAL A 38 -0.74 -3.50 0.37
N SER A 39 -1.71 -2.68 0.80
CA SER A 39 -1.50 -1.23 0.83
C SER A 39 -0.40 -0.87 1.82
N THR A 40 0.47 0.03 1.41
CA THR A 40 1.51 0.57 2.30
C THR A 40 1.00 1.76 3.11
N GLY A 41 -0.23 2.24 2.92
CA GLY A 41 -0.74 3.47 3.56
C GLY A 41 -0.05 4.76 3.10
N PHE A 42 0.95 4.64 2.23
CA PHE A 42 1.76 5.73 1.72
C PHE A 42 1.23 6.24 0.39
N CYS A 43 1.24 7.56 0.24
CA CYS A 43 0.96 8.24 -1.02
C CYS A 43 1.98 9.35 -1.21
N CYS A 44 2.28 9.70 -2.46
CA CYS A 44 3.07 10.88 -2.78
C CYS A 44 2.41 11.71 -3.88
N ARG A 45 2.73 13.00 -3.91
CA ARG A 45 2.41 13.89 -5.03
C ARG A 45 3.64 14.11 -5.87
N ILE A 46 3.48 14.13 -7.19
CA ILE A 46 4.52 14.59 -8.10
C ILE A 46 4.32 16.08 -8.44
N HIS A 47 5.25 16.66 -9.21
CA HIS A 47 5.22 18.07 -9.59
C HIS A 47 3.93 18.54 -10.29
N THR A 48 3.24 17.65 -11.00
CA THR A 48 1.93 17.90 -11.65
C THR A 48 0.74 17.85 -10.69
N ASP A 49 1.00 17.71 -9.39
CA ASP A 49 0.00 17.46 -8.34
C ASP A 49 -0.79 16.14 -8.50
N THR A 50 -0.38 15.29 -9.45
CA THR A 50 -0.86 13.91 -9.56
C THR A 50 -0.42 13.13 -8.32
N VAL A 51 -1.36 12.37 -7.75
CA VAL A 51 -1.14 11.58 -6.54
C VAL A 51 -0.96 10.13 -6.93
N PHE A 52 0.06 9.51 -6.37
CA PHE A 52 0.30 8.08 -6.51
C PHE A 52 0.13 7.41 -5.16
N GLU A 53 -0.64 6.33 -5.15
CA GLU A 53 -0.69 5.38 -4.06
C GLU A 53 0.38 4.32 -4.27
N VAL A 54 0.99 3.90 -3.17
CA VAL A 54 2.05 2.89 -3.18
C VAL A 54 1.54 1.62 -2.54
N LEU A 55 1.63 0.53 -3.28
CA LEU A 55 1.23 -0.81 -2.88
C LEU A 55 2.45 -1.72 -2.88
N TYR A 56 2.39 -2.82 -2.14
CA TYR A 56 3.45 -3.81 -2.09
C TYR A 56 2.95 -5.15 -2.65
N LEU A 57 3.66 -5.65 -3.66
CA LEU A 57 3.42 -6.96 -4.27
C LEU A 57 4.17 -8.02 -3.44
N ILE A 58 3.42 -8.89 -2.77
CA ILE A 58 3.96 -9.74 -1.70
C ILE A 58 4.92 -10.79 -2.26
N SER A 59 4.52 -11.51 -3.30
CA SER A 59 5.33 -12.60 -3.87
C SER A 59 6.55 -12.06 -4.62
N GLN A 60 6.39 -10.93 -5.29
CA GLN A 60 7.46 -10.26 -6.03
C GLN A 60 8.41 -9.45 -5.15
N GLN A 61 8.03 -9.18 -3.89
CA GLN A 61 8.79 -8.36 -2.95
C GLN A 61 9.23 -7.01 -3.55
N THR A 62 8.28 -6.32 -4.16
CA THR A 62 8.52 -5.03 -4.81
C THR A 62 7.33 -4.09 -4.58
N VAL A 63 7.60 -2.80 -4.65
CA VAL A 63 6.54 -1.79 -4.62
C VAL A 63 6.00 -1.57 -6.02
N CYS A 64 4.70 -1.34 -6.10
CA CYS A 64 4.07 -0.82 -7.29
C CYS A 64 3.29 0.45 -6.95
N TYR A 65 3.15 1.34 -7.94
CA TYR A 65 2.39 2.57 -7.76
C TYR A 65 1.34 2.73 -8.85
N MET A 66 0.20 3.26 -8.43
CA MET A 66 -0.93 3.58 -9.30
C MET A 66 -1.46 4.97 -8.98
N GLN A 67 -2.15 5.58 -9.94
CA GLN A 67 -2.79 6.87 -9.70
C GLN A 67 -3.88 6.72 -8.64
N GLY A 68 -3.80 7.55 -7.60
CA GLY A 68 -4.75 7.59 -6.49
C GLY A 68 -5.58 8.87 -6.45
N PHE A 69 -6.47 8.95 -5.46
CA PHE A 69 -7.32 10.12 -5.23
C PHE A 69 -7.10 10.66 -3.80
N LEU A 70 -6.88 11.96 -3.65
CA LEU A 70 -6.64 12.53 -2.31
C LEU A 70 -7.83 12.40 -1.36
N SER A 71 -9.04 12.39 -1.91
CA SER A 71 -10.29 12.23 -1.15
C SER A 71 -10.47 10.81 -0.62
N TYR A 72 -9.72 9.83 -1.13
CA TYR A 72 -9.85 8.44 -0.74
C TYR A 72 -8.48 7.76 -0.77
N ARG A 73 -7.89 7.57 0.40
CA ARG A 73 -6.57 6.99 0.56
C ARG A 73 -6.68 5.60 1.13
N PHE A 74 -5.96 4.66 0.53
CA PHE A 74 -5.91 3.31 1.05
C PHE A 74 -5.12 3.24 2.36
N PRO A 75 -5.74 2.80 3.46
CA PRO A 75 -5.04 2.53 4.71
C PRO A 75 -4.05 1.36 4.58
N MET A 76 -2.96 1.41 5.35
CA MET A 76 -1.92 0.39 5.40
C MET A 76 -2.53 -0.93 5.88
N GLY A 77 -2.12 -2.02 5.23
CA GLY A 77 -2.63 -3.35 5.57
C GLY A 77 -3.90 -3.75 4.83
N LEU A 78 -4.54 -2.84 4.11
CA LEU A 78 -5.65 -3.18 3.23
C LEU A 78 -5.16 -4.19 2.18
N SER A 79 -5.83 -5.34 2.13
CA SER A 79 -5.48 -6.47 1.27
C SER A 79 -6.14 -6.35 -0.09
N PHE A 80 -5.39 -6.67 -1.15
CA PHE A 80 -5.89 -6.74 -2.53
C PHE A 80 -5.30 -7.95 -3.24
N LYS A 81 -5.89 -8.28 -4.38
CA LYS A 81 -5.31 -9.14 -5.41
C LYS A 81 -5.01 -8.30 -6.63
N TYR A 82 -3.90 -8.59 -7.30
CA TYR A 82 -3.54 -8.03 -8.59
C TYR A 82 -3.68 -9.09 -9.67
N ASN A 83 -4.41 -8.76 -10.74
CA ASN A 83 -4.46 -9.55 -11.95
C ASN A 83 -4.24 -8.64 -13.17
N PRO A 84 -3.16 -8.83 -13.95
CA PRO A 84 -2.86 -8.00 -15.11
C PRO A 84 -3.92 -8.08 -16.22
N ASP A 85 -4.67 -9.19 -16.31
CA ASP A 85 -5.72 -9.38 -17.32
C ASP A 85 -6.93 -8.48 -17.07
N LEU A 86 -7.19 -8.14 -15.80
CA LEU A 86 -8.30 -7.27 -15.40
C LEU A 86 -8.01 -5.78 -15.62
N ARG A 87 -6.80 -5.41 -16.06
CA ARG A 87 -6.46 -3.99 -16.33
C ARG A 87 -7.24 -3.39 -17.49
N LEU A 88 -7.70 -4.23 -18.42
CA LEU A 88 -8.48 -3.81 -19.58
C LEU A 88 -9.98 -3.86 -19.31
N GLU A 89 -10.39 -4.45 -18.19
CA GLU A 89 -11.78 -4.52 -17.77
C GLU A 89 -12.13 -3.26 -16.98
N ASN A 90 -12.89 -2.39 -17.64
CA ASN A 90 -13.20 -1.06 -17.14
C ASN A 90 -14.16 -1.15 -15.93
N ASN A 91 -13.63 -1.13 -14.71
CA ASN A 91 -14.44 -1.10 -13.49
C ASN A 91 -14.42 0.31 -12.86
N TYR A 92 -15.61 0.87 -12.64
CA TYR A 92 -15.84 2.25 -12.15
C TYR A 92 -15.11 2.57 -10.84
N SER A 93 -14.85 1.57 -10.00
CA SER A 93 -14.21 1.74 -8.69
C SER A 93 -12.68 1.65 -8.72
N TYR A 94 -12.11 1.04 -9.76
CA TYR A 94 -10.68 0.69 -9.86
C TYR A 94 -10.22 0.85 -11.31
N TYR A 95 -10.22 2.08 -11.83
CA TYR A 95 -9.82 2.35 -13.21
C TYR A 95 -8.53 1.63 -13.59
N ASN A 96 -8.64 0.68 -14.53
CA ASN A 96 -7.56 0.04 -15.30
C ASN A 96 -6.31 -0.37 -14.51
N SER A 97 -6.47 -0.69 -13.21
CA SER A 97 -5.34 -0.97 -12.34
C SER A 97 -5.07 -2.47 -12.23
N GLY A 98 -6.06 -3.32 -12.51
CA GLY A 98 -5.97 -4.76 -12.29
C GLY A 98 -5.97 -5.16 -10.81
N PHE A 99 -6.06 -4.20 -9.89
CA PHE A 99 -6.26 -4.47 -8.47
C PHE A 99 -7.75 -4.62 -8.16
N PHE A 100 -8.07 -5.63 -7.37
CA PHE A 100 -9.42 -5.87 -6.90
C PHE A 100 -9.38 -6.51 -5.52
N ARG A 101 -10.51 -6.45 -4.82
CA ARG A 101 -10.74 -7.20 -3.58
C ARG A 101 -11.84 -8.22 -3.85
N PRO A 102 -11.60 -9.52 -3.67
CA PRO A 102 -12.67 -10.50 -3.64
C PRO A 102 -13.67 -10.17 -2.53
N GLU A 103 -14.96 -10.44 -2.74
CA GLU A 103 -15.99 -10.20 -1.72
C GLU A 103 -15.70 -10.95 -0.41
N GLU A 104 -15.17 -12.17 -0.50
CA GLU A 104 -14.72 -12.99 0.64
C GLU A 104 -13.57 -12.37 1.46
N ASP A 105 -12.90 -11.35 0.91
CA ASP A 105 -11.77 -10.67 1.54
C ASP A 105 -12.14 -9.26 2.04
N TYR A 106 -13.39 -8.81 1.89
CA TYR A 106 -13.80 -7.45 2.27
C TYR A 106 -13.59 -7.14 3.75
N GLU A 107 -13.82 -8.12 4.62
CA GLU A 107 -13.61 -8.02 6.07
C GLU A 107 -12.18 -8.40 6.50
N LYS A 108 -11.33 -8.89 5.58
CA LYS A 108 -9.97 -9.31 5.90
C LYS A 108 -9.00 -8.15 5.77
N TRP A 109 -8.08 -8.08 6.73
CA TRP A 109 -7.08 -7.02 6.80
C TRP A 109 -5.74 -7.57 7.28
N TYR A 110 -4.62 -7.00 6.81
CA TYR A 110 -3.31 -7.26 7.40
C TYR A 110 -3.00 -6.24 8.48
N ASN A 111 -2.98 -6.60 9.76
CA ASN A 111 -2.71 -5.63 10.83
C ASN A 111 -1.23 -5.57 11.24
N SER A 112 -0.45 -6.56 10.83
CA SER A 112 0.96 -6.64 11.20
C SER A 112 1.76 -7.51 10.24
N TYR A 113 3.08 -7.36 10.32
CA TYR A 113 4.06 -8.14 9.55
C TYR A 113 5.19 -8.62 10.47
N ASP A 114 5.54 -9.89 10.38
CA ASP A 114 6.66 -10.48 11.12
C ASP A 114 7.90 -10.65 10.23
N ILE A 115 9.01 -10.02 10.62
CA ILE A 115 10.23 -9.96 9.79
C ILE A 115 10.99 -11.29 9.73
N GLU A 116 10.84 -12.17 10.73
CA GLU A 116 11.56 -13.45 10.78
C GLU A 116 10.91 -14.48 9.87
N SER A 117 9.59 -14.58 9.93
CA SER A 117 8.80 -15.47 9.09
C SER A 117 8.45 -14.88 7.72
N GLY A 118 8.55 -13.56 7.56
CA GLY A 118 8.18 -12.84 6.34
C GLY A 118 6.69 -12.90 6.05
N LYS A 119 5.84 -13.01 7.09
CA LYS A 119 4.41 -13.21 6.96
C LYS A 119 3.61 -12.01 7.45
N PHE A 120 2.54 -11.73 6.73
CA PHE A 120 1.51 -10.81 7.16
C PHE A 120 0.47 -11.54 8.02
N ASN A 121 0.05 -10.93 9.12
CA ASN A 121 -1.00 -11.46 9.98
C ASN A 121 -2.36 -10.91 9.54
N ILE A 122 -3.27 -11.82 9.23
CA ILE A 122 -4.64 -11.48 8.81
C ILE A 122 -5.54 -11.39 10.05
N VAL A 123 -6.38 -10.36 10.06
CA VAL A 123 -7.45 -10.15 11.05
C VAL A 123 -8.78 -9.90 10.34
N ILE A 124 -9.87 -10.04 11.09
CA ILE A 124 -11.23 -9.72 10.63
C ILE A 124 -11.65 -8.38 11.21
N THR A 125 -12.04 -7.45 10.34
CA THR A 125 -12.52 -6.12 10.69
C THR A 125 -14.04 -6.11 10.69
N LYS A 126 -14.62 -5.58 11.77
CA LYS A 126 -16.06 -5.38 11.93
C LYS A 126 -16.52 -4.02 11.39
N ASP A 127 -15.70 -2.98 11.59
CA ASP A 127 -16.04 -1.62 11.18
C ASP A 127 -14.80 -0.79 10.85
N LEU A 128 -14.95 0.17 9.94
CA LEU A 128 -13.93 1.14 9.54
C LEU A 128 -14.32 2.51 10.09
N LEU A 129 -13.46 3.11 10.91
CA LEU A 129 -13.71 4.38 11.58
C LEU A 129 -12.91 5.51 10.93
N ASN A 130 -13.39 6.75 11.09
CA ASN A 130 -12.65 7.99 10.84
C ASN A 130 -11.95 8.06 9.47
N ASN A 131 -12.67 7.76 8.38
CA ASN A 131 -12.12 7.72 7.02
C ASN A 131 -10.84 6.86 6.93
N SER A 132 -10.88 5.68 7.54
CA SER A 132 -9.83 4.66 7.52
C SER A 132 -8.56 4.97 8.33
N ARG A 133 -8.66 5.81 9.36
CA ARG A 133 -7.57 6.04 10.34
C ARG A 133 -7.55 5.04 11.49
N SER A 134 -8.69 4.40 11.76
CA SER A 134 -8.77 3.26 12.67
C SER A 134 -9.83 2.28 12.18
N PHE A 135 -9.78 1.05 12.68
CA PHE A 135 -10.80 0.04 12.46
C PHE A 135 -11.03 -0.75 13.74
N VAL A 136 -12.20 -1.37 13.83
CA VAL A 136 -12.58 -2.23 14.96
C VAL A 136 -12.49 -3.68 14.49
N LEU A 137 -11.74 -4.48 15.23
CA LEU A 137 -11.65 -5.93 15.03
C LEU A 137 -12.95 -6.62 15.46
N ASP A 138 -13.18 -7.84 14.99
CA ASP A 138 -14.36 -8.64 15.39
C ASP A 138 -14.45 -8.87 16.92
N ASN A 139 -13.29 -8.90 17.61
CA ASN A 139 -13.22 -8.95 19.08
C ASN A 139 -13.49 -7.60 19.78
N ASN A 140 -13.94 -6.57 19.04
CA ASN A 140 -14.18 -5.19 19.48
C ASN A 140 -12.93 -4.42 19.93
N MET A 141 -11.73 -4.85 19.56
CA MET A 141 -10.52 -4.07 19.76
C MET A 141 -10.37 -3.01 18.66
N GLU A 142 -10.15 -1.75 19.05
CA GLU A 142 -9.82 -0.69 18.11
C GLU A 142 -8.32 -0.73 17.77
N VAL A 143 -8.01 -0.60 16.47
CA VAL A 143 -6.64 -0.59 15.93
C VAL A 143 -6.47 0.65 15.05
N SER A 144 -5.41 1.42 15.31
CA SER A 144 -5.10 2.66 14.60
C SER A 144 -3.69 2.69 13.99
N SER A 145 -2.96 1.57 14.08
CA SER A 145 -1.62 1.42 13.54
C SER A 145 -1.38 0.01 12.99
N PHE A 146 -0.38 -0.10 12.13
CA PHE A 146 0.15 -1.36 11.62
C PHE A 146 1.48 -1.64 12.30
N SER A 147 1.62 -2.82 12.90
CA SER A 147 2.82 -3.18 13.67
C SER A 147 3.75 -4.10 12.89
N VAL A 148 5.05 -3.87 13.01
CA VAL A 148 6.12 -4.75 12.50
C VAL A 148 6.77 -5.44 13.69
N PHE A 149 6.82 -6.77 13.64
CA PHE A 149 7.33 -7.63 14.70
C PHE A 149 8.61 -8.35 14.27
N LYS A 150 9.42 -8.71 15.27
CA LYS A 150 10.47 -9.71 15.19
C LYS A 150 10.17 -10.81 16.19
N GLY A 151 9.50 -11.87 15.74
CA GLY A 151 8.94 -12.89 16.60
C GLY A 151 7.85 -12.30 17.49
N GLN A 152 8.08 -12.30 18.81
CA GLN A 152 7.11 -11.77 19.78
C GLN A 152 7.34 -10.29 20.14
N ILE A 153 8.38 -9.65 19.60
CA ILE A 153 8.78 -8.29 19.97
C ILE A 153 8.29 -7.33 18.89
N GLU A 154 7.46 -6.35 19.26
CA GLU A 154 7.14 -5.23 18.36
C GLU A 154 8.41 -4.39 18.17
N VAL A 155 8.81 -4.21 16.91
CA VAL A 155 9.98 -3.42 16.54
C VAL A 155 9.57 -1.97 16.27
N LYS A 156 8.47 -1.80 15.54
CA LYS A 156 7.99 -0.49 15.09
C LYS A 156 6.51 -0.56 14.72
N SER A 157 5.83 0.57 14.83
CA SER A 157 4.46 0.73 14.36
C SER A 157 4.34 1.96 13.45
N TYR A 158 3.41 1.87 12.51
CA TYR A 158 3.16 2.89 11.48
C TYR A 158 1.69 3.29 11.51
N PRO A 159 1.36 4.57 11.25
CA PRO A 159 -0.03 4.97 11.13
C PRO A 159 -0.66 4.30 9.90
N LEU A 160 -1.94 3.92 10.00
CA LEU A 160 -2.65 3.31 8.87
C LEU A 160 -2.72 4.25 7.66
N ILE A 161 -2.82 5.56 7.89
CA ILE A 161 -2.79 6.55 6.82
C ILE A 161 -1.72 7.58 7.16
N LEU A 162 -0.85 7.86 6.20
CA LEU A 162 0.13 8.93 6.34
C LEU A 162 -0.58 10.29 6.47
N GLU A 163 -0.27 11.11 7.47
CA GLU A 163 -0.97 12.39 7.67
C GLU A 163 -0.67 13.39 6.55
N ASN A 164 0.60 13.53 6.19
CA ASN A 164 1.08 14.48 5.19
C ASN A 164 1.48 13.75 3.91
N VAL A 165 0.94 14.15 2.76
CA VAL A 165 1.33 13.58 1.46
C VAL A 165 2.54 14.35 0.93
N PRO A 166 3.76 13.78 0.93
CA PRO A 166 4.96 14.49 0.47
C PRO A 166 4.85 14.84 -1.01
N LYS A 167 5.34 16.03 -1.38
CA LYS A 167 5.51 16.43 -2.78
C LYS A 167 6.94 16.13 -3.21
N LEU A 168 7.09 15.04 -3.96
CA LEU A 168 8.39 14.56 -4.42
C LEU A 168 8.73 15.20 -5.77
N PHE A 169 9.83 15.95 -5.78
CA PHE A 169 10.39 16.55 -6.99
C PHE A 169 11.47 15.63 -7.52
N LYS A 170 11.17 14.85 -8.56
CA LYS A 170 12.19 13.98 -9.17
C LYS A 170 12.48 14.36 -10.61
N SER A 171 13.74 14.74 -10.85
CA SER A 171 14.36 14.83 -12.16
C SER A 171 14.70 13.42 -12.68
N ARG A 172 13.69 12.68 -13.13
CA ARG A 172 13.74 11.58 -14.13
C ARG A 172 12.41 10.83 -14.07
N ILE A 173 11.48 11.31 -14.89
CA ILE A 173 10.42 10.56 -15.57
C ILE A 173 9.82 9.44 -14.69
N PHE A 174 8.88 9.79 -13.80
CA PHE A 174 7.70 8.94 -13.68
C PHE A 174 7.19 8.80 -15.11
N ARG A 175 7.22 7.59 -15.68
CA ARG A 175 6.63 7.35 -17.00
C ARG A 175 5.13 7.55 -16.83
N THR A 176 4.68 8.80 -16.90
CA THR A 176 3.34 9.13 -17.33
C THR A 176 3.18 8.49 -18.69
N LEU A 177 2.54 7.32 -18.72
CA LEU A 177 2.03 6.75 -19.95
C LEU A 177 0.95 7.70 -20.45
N ILE A 178 1.39 8.71 -21.21
CA ILE A 178 0.55 9.35 -22.20
C ILE A 178 0.54 8.39 -23.38
N LYS A 179 -0.54 7.61 -23.49
CA LYS A 179 -1.35 7.47 -24.71
C LYS A 179 -2.58 6.63 -24.45
#